data_AF-G0R9T1-F1
#
_entry.id   AF-G0R9T1-F1
#
_cell.length_a   1.000
_cell.length_b   1.000
_cell.length_c   1.000
_cell.angle_alpha   90.00
_cell.angle_beta   90.00
_cell.angle_gamma   90.00
#
_symmetry.space_group_name_H-M   'P 1'
#
loop_
_entity.id
_entity.type
_entity.pdbx_description
1 polymer ?
#
loop_
_entity_poly.entity_id
_entity_poly.type
_entity_poly.pdbx_seq_one_letter_code
_entity_poly.pdbx_strand_id
1 'polypeptide(L)'
;MNQLEVVNSDELEAALQEREGWQGKWPSVRVIDFCDGTILEDYAFDVAVDLEMFLLRLILLETRQVTPSSSSKGSWQGEVLSAAVNPAMLRCLREHAGLFNTFIEATCGIGHWYSAKHVCYDDSLSRNEKLEGRGEFAFQKEFVILILSVDVFYEYIPLEKKHSCTQMSTDFQSTTYFFLDLPAAVLTRFMRDVAEECKLSTSFFYLDTLIADEAMRTWQKDIARKRTALKSLDHTVEHSKVNIQSIHELHALAREWHILARNLSDYAALLDFFKSASSRYFIASSAHGGSTTQTKAMLSGSLEYLASSCRSLAYLVSDYSGRTKTRIDLLYHLANQTESQSTRELAELARQDSAAMLTIAAVTLLFLPGTFIAVRPLIFQDFLECHL
;
A
#
# COMPACT_ATOMS: atom_id res chain seq x y z
N MET A 1 -17.71 -18.55 -8.08
CA MET A 1 -16.95 -18.23 -9.30
C MET A 1 -17.38 -16.83 -9.69
N ASN A 2 -16.52 -15.84 -9.48
CA ASN A 2 -16.79 -14.49 -9.96
C ASN A 2 -16.85 -14.57 -11.49
N GLN A 3 -17.87 -13.97 -12.10
CA GLN A 3 -17.82 -13.72 -13.54
C GLN A 3 -16.50 -13.02 -13.81
N LEU A 4 -15.75 -13.50 -14.81
CA LEU A 4 -14.66 -12.71 -15.37
C LEU A 4 -15.25 -11.35 -15.67
N GLU A 5 -14.83 -10.31 -14.94
CA GLU A 5 -15.13 -8.94 -15.34
C GLU A 5 -14.43 -8.78 -16.69
N VAL A 6 -15.21 -9.01 -17.75
CA VAL A 6 -14.76 -8.77 -19.10
C VAL A 6 -14.73 -7.26 -19.21
N VAL A 7 -13.52 -6.73 -19.11
CA VAL A 7 -13.19 -5.35 -19.43
C VAL A 7 -13.89 -4.98 -20.72
N ASN A 8 -14.78 -3.99 -20.67
CA ASN A 8 -15.41 -3.49 -21.87
C ASN A 8 -14.35 -2.77 -22.71
N SER A 9 -13.95 -3.41 -23.81
CA SER A 9 -12.89 -2.89 -24.69
C SER A 9 -13.19 -1.48 -25.20
N ASP A 10 -14.47 -1.14 -25.39
CA ASP A 10 -14.88 0.18 -25.87
C ASP A 10 -14.70 1.26 -24.80
N GLU A 11 -14.98 0.93 -23.53
CA GLU A 11 -14.77 1.84 -22.38
C GLU A 11 -13.28 2.09 -22.14
N LEU A 12 -12.47 1.03 -22.21
CA LEU A 12 -11.01 1.13 -22.09
C LEU A 12 -10.43 2.01 -23.20
N GLU A 13 -10.89 1.82 -24.44
CA GLU A 13 -10.42 2.61 -25.59
C GLU A 13 -10.83 4.08 -25.48
N ALA A 14 -12.07 4.37 -25.06
CA ALA A 14 -12.54 5.73 -24.81
C ALA A 14 -11.69 6.44 -23.73
N ALA A 15 -11.34 5.74 -22.65
CA ALA A 15 -10.51 6.29 -21.58
C ALA A 15 -9.04 6.52 -22.02
N LEU A 16 -8.49 5.66 -22.89
CA LEU A 16 -7.17 5.88 -23.49
C LEU A 16 -7.19 7.13 -24.40
N GLN A 17 -8.23 7.30 -25.21
CA GLN A 17 -8.39 8.47 -26.09
C GLN A 17 -8.51 9.78 -25.31
N GLU A 18 -9.24 9.80 -24.19
CA GLU A 18 -9.32 10.99 -23.31
C GLU A 18 -7.94 11.42 -22.81
N ARG A 19 -7.08 10.46 -22.48
CA ARG A 19 -5.73 10.70 -21.91
C ARG A 19 -4.70 11.17 -22.92
N GLU A 20 -4.90 10.91 -24.21
CA GLU A 20 -4.03 11.45 -25.26
C GLU A 20 -4.04 12.99 -25.30
N GLY A 21 -5.13 13.61 -24.81
CA GLY A 21 -5.25 15.06 -24.68
C GLY A 21 -4.50 15.66 -23.48
N TRP A 22 -3.82 14.84 -22.66
CA TRP A 22 -3.09 15.33 -21.47
C TRP A 22 -1.75 15.95 -21.86
N GLN A 23 -1.36 17.01 -21.13
CA GLN A 23 -0.11 17.71 -21.37
C GLN A 23 0.99 17.22 -20.42
N GLY A 24 2.13 16.79 -20.97
CA GLY A 24 3.28 16.37 -20.18
C GLY A 24 4.36 15.69 -21.02
N LYS A 25 5.55 15.51 -20.42
CA LYS A 25 6.60 14.67 -21.00
C LYS A 25 6.39 13.24 -20.53
N TRP A 26 5.91 12.39 -21.44
CA TRP A 26 5.79 10.95 -21.20
C TRP A 26 7.19 10.34 -21.01
N PRO A 27 7.39 9.46 -20.01
CA PRO A 27 8.64 8.71 -19.86
C PRO A 27 8.80 7.76 -21.05
N SER A 28 10.06 7.55 -21.48
CA SER A 28 10.39 6.51 -22.44
C SER A 28 10.15 5.14 -21.80
N VAL A 29 9.61 4.21 -22.59
CA VAL A 29 9.56 2.80 -22.20
C VAL A 29 10.95 2.21 -22.46
N ARG A 30 11.54 1.57 -21.47
CA ARG A 30 12.85 0.94 -21.60
C ARG A 30 12.66 -0.55 -21.81
N VAL A 31 13.28 -1.10 -22.85
CA VAL A 31 13.26 -2.53 -23.14
C VAL A 31 14.65 -3.09 -22.96
N ILE A 32 14.73 -4.22 -22.26
CA ILE A 32 15.97 -4.96 -22.04
C ILE A 32 15.76 -6.40 -22.48
N ASP A 33 16.50 -6.81 -23.50
CA ASP A 33 16.42 -8.14 -24.09
C ASP A 33 17.62 -8.99 -23.65
N PHE A 34 17.32 -10.24 -23.29
CA PHE A 34 18.29 -11.22 -22.83
C PHE A 34 18.30 -12.45 -23.71
N CYS A 35 19.52 -12.90 -24.03
CA CYS A 35 19.79 -14.19 -24.64
C CYS A 35 20.96 -14.85 -23.90
N ASP A 36 20.75 -16.06 -23.41
CA ASP A 36 21.72 -16.85 -22.64
C ASP A 36 22.41 -16.07 -21.50
N GLY A 37 21.64 -15.24 -20.79
CA GLY A 37 22.11 -14.41 -19.67
C GLY A 37 22.98 -13.20 -20.06
N THR A 38 23.15 -12.94 -21.36
CA THR A 38 23.76 -11.70 -21.85
C THR A 38 22.70 -10.69 -22.25
N ILE A 39 22.93 -9.42 -21.94
CA ILE A 39 22.09 -8.32 -22.41
C ILE A 39 22.40 -8.13 -23.90
N LEU A 40 21.41 -8.34 -24.75
CA LEU A 40 21.54 -8.10 -26.19
C LEU A 40 21.42 -6.61 -26.47
N GLU A 41 20.33 -6.01 -25.99
CA GLU A 41 20.00 -4.61 -26.24
C GLU A 41 19.34 -3.98 -25.01
N ASP A 42 19.64 -2.69 -24.80
CA ASP A 42 19.05 -1.84 -23.77
C ASP A 42 18.70 -0.49 -24.42
N TYR A 43 17.44 -0.35 -24.81
CA TYR A 43 16.99 0.73 -25.67
C TYR A 43 15.67 1.35 -25.22
N ALA A 44 15.45 2.59 -25.65
CA ALA A 44 14.14 3.22 -25.56
C ALA A 44 13.24 2.64 -26.65
N PHE A 45 12.05 2.21 -26.29
CA PHE A 45 11.04 1.71 -27.22
C PHE A 45 10.49 2.89 -28.02
N ASP A 46 11.17 3.22 -29.11
CA ASP A 46 10.79 4.32 -29.99
C ASP A 46 10.15 3.82 -31.30
N VAL A 47 10.39 2.56 -31.71
CA VAL A 47 9.89 1.97 -32.97
C VAL A 47 9.69 0.46 -32.82
N ALA A 48 8.47 -0.02 -33.10
CA ALA A 48 8.03 -1.41 -32.88
C ALA A 48 8.48 -2.44 -33.94
N VAL A 49 9.54 -2.17 -34.71
CA VAL A 49 9.65 -2.81 -36.03
C VAL A 49 10.35 -4.17 -36.05
N ASP A 50 11.17 -4.57 -35.06
CA ASP A 50 11.77 -5.90 -35.07
C ASP A 50 11.78 -6.55 -33.67
N LEU A 51 10.69 -7.22 -33.31
CA LEU A 51 10.64 -8.07 -32.13
C LEU A 51 11.24 -9.45 -32.50
N GLU A 52 12.56 -9.53 -32.56
CA GLU A 52 13.28 -10.80 -32.80
C GLU A 52 13.06 -11.83 -31.67
N MET A 53 13.54 -13.07 -31.84
CA MET A 53 13.46 -14.12 -30.83
C MET A 53 14.38 -13.84 -29.62
N PHE A 54 13.80 -13.70 -28.42
CA PHE A 54 14.51 -13.55 -27.15
C PHE A 54 14.10 -14.65 -26.16
N LEU A 55 14.96 -14.96 -25.18
CA LEU A 55 14.61 -15.87 -24.09
C LEU A 55 13.88 -15.13 -22.96
N LEU A 56 14.32 -13.90 -22.66
CA LEU A 56 13.70 -13.04 -21.65
C LEU A 56 13.70 -11.59 -22.14
N ARG A 57 12.56 -10.93 -22.05
CA ARG A 57 12.38 -9.50 -22.34
C ARG A 57 11.79 -8.80 -21.14
N LEU A 58 12.40 -7.69 -20.73
CA LEU A 58 11.90 -6.83 -19.66
C LEU A 58 11.46 -5.49 -20.27
N ILE A 59 10.19 -5.17 -20.12
CA ILE A 59 9.58 -3.91 -20.55
C ILE A 59 9.29 -3.08 -19.30
N LEU A 60 10.10 -2.04 -19.11
CA LEU A 60 10.07 -1.18 -17.92
C LEU A 60 9.28 0.10 -18.23
N LEU A 61 8.19 0.28 -17.49
CA LEU A 61 7.30 1.43 -17.55
C LEU A 61 7.48 2.24 -16.27
N GLU A 62 7.84 3.52 -16.39
CA GLU A 62 7.90 4.43 -15.25
C GLU A 62 6.63 5.27 -15.17
N THR A 63 6.10 5.49 -13.96
CA THR A 63 5.05 6.48 -13.76
C THR A 63 5.64 7.87 -13.58
N ARG A 64 4.98 8.87 -14.17
CA ARG A 64 5.22 10.28 -13.89
C ARG A 64 3.92 10.98 -13.56
N GLN A 65 4.00 12.02 -12.74
CA GLN A 65 2.87 12.89 -12.50
C GLN A 65 2.62 13.73 -13.76
N VAL A 66 1.43 13.55 -14.34
CA VAL A 66 0.94 14.33 -15.47
C VAL A 66 -0.27 15.10 -14.98
N THR A 67 -0.37 16.36 -15.36
CA THR A 67 -1.51 17.22 -15.02
C THR A 67 -2.54 17.18 -16.13
N PRO A 68 -3.82 16.93 -15.84
CA PRO A 68 -4.87 17.01 -16.85
C PRO A 68 -4.88 18.41 -17.47
N SER A 69 -5.18 18.51 -18.77
CA SER A 69 -5.26 19.80 -19.44
C SER A 69 -6.42 20.61 -18.83
N SER A 70 -6.23 21.91 -18.62
CA SER A 70 -7.22 22.79 -17.97
C SER A 70 -8.58 22.83 -18.69
N SER A 71 -8.66 22.30 -19.91
CA SER A 71 -9.87 22.18 -20.71
C SER A 71 -10.73 20.94 -20.39
N SER A 72 -10.20 19.90 -19.74
CA SER A 72 -10.97 18.69 -19.43
C SER A 72 -11.74 18.85 -18.11
N LYS A 73 -13.00 19.33 -18.17
CA LYS A 73 -13.96 19.29 -17.05
C LYS A 73 -14.54 17.87 -16.86
N GLY A 74 -13.68 16.86 -16.74
CA GLY A 74 -14.09 15.48 -16.48
C GLY A 74 -14.44 15.24 -15.00
N SER A 75 -15.27 14.24 -14.72
CA SER A 75 -15.68 13.82 -13.36
C SER A 75 -14.54 13.29 -12.49
N TRP A 76 -13.32 13.15 -13.03
CA TRP A 76 -12.17 12.50 -12.41
C TRP A 76 -11.23 13.46 -11.66
N GLN A 77 -11.73 14.61 -11.18
CA GLN A 77 -10.90 15.72 -10.68
C GLN A 77 -10.37 15.58 -9.23
N GLY A 78 -10.52 14.42 -8.58
CA GLY A 78 -10.31 14.28 -7.12
C GLY A 78 -9.16 13.37 -6.67
N GLU A 79 -8.68 12.45 -7.51
CA GLU A 79 -7.64 11.51 -7.14
C GLU A 79 -6.40 11.79 -7.97
N VAL A 80 -5.25 11.93 -7.31
CA VAL A 80 -3.94 12.06 -7.96
C VAL A 80 -3.70 10.77 -8.73
N LEU A 81 -4.08 10.74 -10.01
CA LEU A 81 -3.91 9.60 -10.91
C LEU A 81 -2.42 9.40 -11.18
N SER A 82 -1.74 8.70 -10.27
CA SER A 82 -0.35 8.33 -10.36
C SER A 82 -0.16 7.16 -11.32
N ALA A 83 -0.57 7.28 -12.57
CA ALA A 83 -0.12 6.40 -13.62
C ALA A 83 -0.41 7.03 -14.98
N ALA A 84 0.64 7.49 -15.64
CA ALA A 84 0.55 8.11 -16.95
C ALA A 84 1.69 7.55 -17.82
N VAL A 85 1.53 6.28 -18.19
CA VAL A 85 2.19 5.71 -19.37
C VAL A 85 1.46 6.27 -20.60
N ASN A 86 2.19 6.56 -21.68
CA ASN A 86 1.59 7.09 -22.91
C ASN A 86 0.51 6.11 -23.43
N PRO A 87 -0.76 6.54 -23.62
CA PRO A 87 -1.83 5.67 -24.10
C PRO A 87 -1.53 5.02 -25.46
N ALA A 88 -0.93 5.76 -26.40
CA ALA A 88 -0.52 5.21 -27.69
C ALA A 88 0.52 4.09 -27.53
N MET A 89 1.39 4.22 -26.53
CA MET A 89 2.36 3.18 -26.19
C MET A 89 1.69 1.95 -25.60
N LEU A 90 0.71 2.11 -24.71
CA LEU A 90 -0.05 0.98 -24.17
C LEU A 90 -0.78 0.21 -25.27
N ARG A 91 -1.35 0.90 -26.28
CA ARG A 91 -1.94 0.24 -27.46
C ARG A 91 -0.89 -0.52 -28.27
N CYS A 92 0.25 0.11 -28.53
CA CYS A 92 1.35 -0.52 -29.25
C CYS A 92 1.83 -1.79 -28.53
N LEU A 93 2.01 -1.74 -27.20
CA LEU A 93 2.41 -2.90 -26.40
C LEU A 93 1.31 -3.97 -26.34
N ARG A 94 0.03 -3.58 -26.33
CA ARG A 94 -1.11 -4.51 -26.44
C ARG A 94 -1.07 -5.27 -27.76
N GLU A 95 -0.90 -4.56 -28.86
CA GLU A 95 -0.95 -5.12 -30.21
C GLU A 95 0.27 -5.97 -30.55
N HIS A 96 1.45 -5.58 -30.06
CA HIS A 96 2.71 -6.19 -30.50
C HIS A 96 3.42 -7.03 -29.44
N ALA A 97 3.17 -6.80 -28.15
CA ALA A 97 3.88 -7.47 -27.06
C ALA A 97 2.97 -8.31 -26.14
N GLY A 98 1.66 -8.35 -26.38
CA GLY A 98 0.72 -9.14 -25.58
C GLY A 98 0.36 -8.52 -24.23
N LEU A 99 0.42 -7.18 -24.11
CA LEU A 99 -0.03 -6.48 -22.90
C LEU A 99 -1.53 -6.72 -22.65
N PHE A 100 -1.91 -7.04 -21.42
CA PHE A 100 -3.29 -7.34 -21.08
C PHE A 100 -4.14 -6.11 -20.80
N ASN A 101 -5.42 -6.19 -21.15
CA ASN A 101 -6.39 -5.16 -20.80
C ASN A 101 -6.41 -4.88 -19.30
N THR A 102 -6.30 -5.89 -18.44
CA THR A 102 -6.22 -5.71 -16.98
C THR A 102 -4.99 -4.91 -16.54
N PHE A 103 -3.85 -5.09 -17.21
CA PHE A 103 -2.66 -4.26 -16.95
C PHE A 103 -2.87 -2.82 -17.42
N ILE A 104 -3.52 -2.63 -18.58
CA ILE A 104 -3.86 -1.30 -19.11
C ILE A 104 -4.84 -0.59 -18.17
N GLU A 105 -5.86 -1.28 -17.66
CA GLU A 105 -6.79 -0.72 -16.67
C GLU A 105 -6.09 -0.32 -15.38
N ALA A 106 -5.20 -1.18 -14.86
CA ALA A 106 -4.44 -0.89 -13.65
C ALA A 106 -3.50 0.31 -13.85
N THR A 107 -2.79 0.38 -14.98
CA THR A 107 -1.94 1.53 -15.35
C THR A 107 -2.75 2.76 -15.71
N CYS A 108 -4.02 2.61 -16.06
CA CYS A 108 -4.89 3.73 -16.35
C CYS A 108 -5.79 4.11 -15.17
N GLY A 109 -5.78 3.38 -14.05
CA GLY A 109 -6.70 3.65 -12.94
C GLY A 109 -8.18 3.70 -13.34
N ILE A 110 -8.58 2.87 -14.30
CA ILE A 110 -9.96 2.82 -14.83
C ILE A 110 -10.86 1.88 -13.97
N GLY A 111 -10.29 1.15 -13.01
CA GLY A 111 -11.02 0.20 -12.16
C GLY A 111 -10.97 0.49 -10.66
N HIS A 112 -11.85 -0.17 -9.90
CA HIS A 112 -11.78 -0.17 -8.44
C HIS A 112 -10.52 -0.92 -7.96
N TRP A 113 -9.70 -0.21 -7.17
CA TRP A 113 -8.38 -0.60 -6.67
C TRP A 113 -8.39 -1.75 -5.65
N TYR A 114 -8.86 -2.93 -6.04
CA TYR A 114 -8.65 -4.15 -5.26
C TYR A 114 -7.42 -4.88 -5.79
N SER A 115 -6.56 -5.37 -4.89
CA SER A 115 -5.33 -6.11 -5.15
C SER A 115 -5.54 -7.22 -6.19
N ALA A 116 -5.39 -6.88 -7.46
CA ALA A 116 -5.71 -7.76 -8.57
C ALA A 116 -4.60 -8.80 -8.74
N LYS A 117 -4.98 -10.06 -8.79
CA LYS A 117 -4.10 -11.22 -8.94
C LYS A 117 -4.76 -12.15 -9.94
N HIS A 118 -4.13 -12.32 -11.09
CA HIS A 118 -4.67 -13.09 -12.19
C HIS A 118 -3.62 -14.07 -12.69
N VAL A 119 -4.03 -15.33 -12.92
CA VAL A 119 -3.26 -16.26 -13.73
C VAL A 119 -4.16 -16.84 -14.79
N CYS A 120 -3.77 -16.69 -16.04
CA CYS A 120 -4.35 -17.40 -17.17
C CYS A 120 -3.41 -18.55 -17.54
N TYR A 121 -4.00 -19.69 -17.85
CA TYR A 121 -3.31 -20.79 -18.52
C TYR A 121 -4.03 -20.96 -19.85
N ASP A 122 -3.36 -20.71 -20.96
CA ASP A 122 -3.96 -20.98 -22.27
C ASP A 122 -3.88 -22.48 -22.57
N ASP A 123 -5.05 -23.10 -22.68
CA ASP A 123 -5.25 -24.50 -23.06
C ASP A 123 -5.87 -24.55 -24.46
N SER A 124 -5.15 -24.00 -25.44
CA SER A 124 -5.61 -23.88 -26.82
C SER A 124 -5.71 -25.22 -27.56
N LEU A 125 -5.44 -26.35 -26.89
CA LEU A 125 -5.55 -27.70 -27.47
C LEU A 125 -6.92 -28.37 -27.32
N SER A 126 -7.88 -27.75 -26.64
CA SER A 126 -9.23 -28.33 -26.51
C SER A 126 -10.20 -28.01 -27.65
N ARG A 127 -9.81 -27.17 -28.63
CA ARG A 127 -10.74 -26.68 -29.67
C ARG A 127 -10.67 -27.39 -31.02
N ASN A 128 -9.69 -28.26 -31.23
CA ASN A 128 -9.63 -29.05 -32.46
C ASN A 128 -10.11 -30.47 -32.21
N GLU A 129 -11.00 -30.93 -33.11
CA GLU A 129 -11.52 -32.29 -33.24
C GLU A 129 -12.83 -32.62 -32.49
N LYS A 130 -13.88 -31.85 -32.79
CA LYS A 130 -15.10 -32.53 -33.30
C LYS A 130 -14.77 -33.19 -34.65
N LEU A 131 -13.96 -34.24 -34.64
CA LEU A 131 -13.94 -35.23 -35.71
C LEU A 131 -15.18 -36.10 -35.50
N GLU A 132 -16.33 -35.56 -35.91
CA GLU A 132 -17.55 -36.34 -36.09
C GLU A 132 -17.31 -37.34 -37.23
N GLY A 133 -16.86 -38.56 -36.90
CA GLY A 133 -16.74 -39.58 -37.93
C GLY A 133 -16.02 -40.87 -37.54
N ARG A 134 -16.79 -41.82 -37.01
CA ARG A 134 -16.56 -43.28 -37.01
C ARG A 134 -15.42 -43.86 -36.17
N GLY A 135 -15.84 -44.67 -35.20
CA GLY A 135 -15.10 -45.87 -34.79
C GLY A 135 -15.01 -46.00 -33.27
N GLU A 136 -15.86 -46.84 -32.70
CA GLU A 136 -15.79 -47.31 -31.32
C GLU A 136 -14.43 -48.00 -31.06
N PHE A 137 -13.44 -47.24 -30.60
CA PHE A 137 -12.30 -47.81 -29.88
C PHE A 137 -12.08 -47.00 -28.62
N ALA A 138 -12.57 -47.55 -27.51
CA ALA A 138 -12.32 -47.08 -26.16
C ALA A 138 -10.85 -47.31 -25.79
N PHE A 139 -9.97 -46.42 -26.27
CA PHE A 139 -8.67 -46.23 -25.65
C PHE A 139 -8.79 -45.09 -24.65
N GLN A 140 -8.49 -45.40 -23.40
CA GLN A 140 -8.31 -44.48 -22.29
C GLN A 140 -7.13 -43.56 -22.60
N LYS A 141 -7.34 -42.55 -23.46
CA LYS A 141 -6.36 -41.50 -23.75
C LYS A 141 -6.32 -40.59 -22.53
N GLU A 142 -5.25 -40.71 -21.73
CA GLU A 142 -4.83 -39.64 -20.83
C GLU A 142 -4.74 -38.35 -21.67
N PHE A 143 -5.66 -37.43 -21.42
CA PHE A 143 -5.62 -36.10 -21.98
C PHE A 143 -4.45 -35.38 -21.32
N VAL A 144 -3.28 -35.41 -21.96
CA VAL A 144 -2.16 -34.54 -21.58
C VAL A 144 -2.56 -33.13 -22.01
N ILE A 145 -3.04 -32.34 -21.05
CA ILE A 145 -3.29 -30.92 -21.24
C ILE A 145 -1.92 -30.26 -21.48
N LEU A 146 -1.68 -29.85 -22.71
CA LEU A 146 -0.50 -29.12 -23.12
C LEU A 146 -0.79 -27.64 -22.89
N ILE A 147 -0.35 -27.13 -21.73
CA ILE A 147 -0.33 -25.69 -21.49
C ILE A 147 0.66 -25.09 -22.48
N LEU A 148 0.21 -24.12 -23.29
CA LEU A 148 1.04 -23.48 -24.31
C LEU A 148 1.62 -22.15 -23.82
N SER A 149 0.87 -21.42 -23.00
CA SER A 149 1.35 -20.22 -22.34
C SER A 149 0.82 -20.07 -20.92
N VAL A 150 1.59 -19.35 -20.10
CA VAL A 150 1.20 -18.96 -18.75
C VAL A 150 1.35 -17.45 -18.63
N ASP A 151 0.25 -16.81 -18.26
CA ASP A 151 0.21 -15.38 -18.06
C ASP A 151 -0.17 -15.05 -16.63
N VAL A 152 0.66 -14.25 -15.97
CA VAL A 152 0.51 -13.87 -14.58
C VAL A 152 0.46 -12.37 -14.51
N PHE A 153 -0.54 -11.84 -13.81
CA PHE A 153 -0.63 -10.43 -13.48
C PHE A 153 -0.83 -10.27 -11.98
N TYR A 154 -0.08 -9.37 -11.38
CA TYR A 154 -0.27 -9.01 -9.98
C TYR A 154 0.16 -7.58 -9.70
N GLU A 155 -0.55 -6.97 -8.76
CA GLU A 155 -0.12 -5.73 -8.12
C GLU A 155 0.77 -6.05 -6.91
N TYR A 156 1.82 -5.24 -6.72
CA TYR A 156 2.61 -5.23 -5.50
C TYR A 156 2.73 -3.79 -5.01
N ILE A 157 2.69 -3.62 -3.68
CA ILE A 157 2.73 -2.29 -3.05
C ILE A 157 4.11 -2.15 -2.39
N PRO A 158 5.15 -1.65 -3.10
CA PRO A 158 6.46 -1.50 -2.50
C PRO A 158 6.47 -0.34 -1.48
N LEU A 159 5.63 0.69 -1.66
CA LEU A 159 5.50 1.84 -0.76
C LEU A 159 4.07 2.42 -0.78
N GLU A 160 3.65 3.08 0.31
CA GLU A 160 2.31 3.64 0.54
C GLU A 160 1.78 4.62 -0.52
N LYS A 161 2.54 4.96 -1.56
CA LYS A 161 2.21 6.07 -2.50
C LYS A 161 2.44 5.78 -3.97
N LYS A 162 2.86 4.57 -4.34
CA LYS A 162 3.05 4.19 -5.75
C LYS A 162 2.44 2.84 -6.01
N HIS A 163 1.58 2.79 -7.02
CA HIS A 163 1.07 1.55 -7.56
C HIS A 163 2.14 0.95 -8.46
N SER A 164 2.57 -0.26 -8.12
CA SER A 164 3.49 -1.03 -8.96
C SER A 164 2.80 -2.34 -9.32
N CYS A 165 2.87 -2.71 -10.59
CA CYS A 165 2.29 -3.95 -11.06
C CYS A 165 3.24 -4.64 -12.02
N THR A 166 3.09 -5.95 -12.09
CA THR A 166 3.85 -6.82 -12.97
C THR A 166 2.89 -7.65 -13.79
N GLN A 167 3.13 -7.72 -15.09
CA GLN A 167 2.62 -8.79 -15.94
C GLN A 167 3.81 -9.63 -16.40
N MET A 168 3.66 -10.96 -16.35
CA MET A 168 4.56 -11.93 -16.93
C MET A 168 3.76 -12.77 -17.93
N SER A 169 4.28 -12.94 -19.13
CA SER A 169 3.76 -13.86 -20.14
C SER A 169 4.89 -14.79 -20.55
N THR A 170 4.66 -16.11 -20.54
CA THR A 170 5.65 -17.10 -20.97
C THR A 170 5.02 -18.20 -21.81
N ASP A 171 5.68 -18.57 -22.91
CA ASP A 171 5.32 -19.67 -23.81
C ASP A 171 6.33 -20.84 -23.74
N PHE A 172 7.07 -20.93 -22.62
CA PHE A 172 8.19 -21.86 -22.37
C PHE A 172 9.46 -21.63 -23.20
N GLN A 173 9.39 -20.90 -24.32
CA GLN A 173 10.56 -20.55 -25.13
C GLN A 173 11.06 -19.15 -24.81
N SER A 174 10.12 -18.25 -24.54
CA SER A 174 10.34 -16.86 -24.22
C SER A 174 9.55 -16.47 -22.98
N THR A 175 10.03 -15.45 -22.28
CA THR A 175 9.30 -14.81 -21.19
C THR A 175 9.35 -13.31 -21.37
N THR A 176 8.18 -12.68 -21.42
CA THR A 176 8.05 -11.23 -21.49
C THR A 176 7.50 -10.73 -20.16
N TYR A 177 8.23 -9.82 -19.53
CA TYR A 177 7.76 -9.10 -18.35
C TYR A 177 7.43 -7.66 -18.69
N PHE A 178 6.32 -7.18 -18.14
CA PHE A 178 5.97 -5.76 -18.09
C PHE A 178 5.98 -5.32 -16.64
N PHE A 179 6.75 -4.28 -16.35
CA PHE A 179 6.80 -3.71 -15.01
C PHE A 179 6.34 -2.26 -15.02
N LEU A 180 5.41 -1.94 -14.13
CA LEU A 180 5.15 -0.56 -13.74
C LEU A 180 5.95 -0.25 -12.47
N ASP A 181 6.85 0.71 -12.56
CA ASP A 181 7.69 1.20 -11.45
C ASP A 181 8.53 0.12 -10.75
N LEU A 182 9.26 -0.70 -11.51
CA LEU A 182 10.19 -1.69 -10.95
C LEU A 182 11.25 -1.00 -10.05
N PRO A 183 11.43 -1.42 -8.78
CA PRO A 183 12.47 -0.85 -7.94
C PRO A 183 13.86 -1.07 -8.55
N ALA A 184 14.64 0.02 -8.67
CA ALA A 184 15.99 -0.04 -9.25
C ALA A 184 16.92 -1.04 -8.52
N ALA A 185 16.71 -1.24 -7.21
CA ALA A 185 17.44 -2.23 -6.41
C ALA A 185 17.18 -3.68 -6.89
N VAL A 186 15.94 -3.98 -7.29
CA VAL A 186 15.56 -5.29 -7.85
C VAL A 186 16.24 -5.49 -9.19
N LEU A 187 16.16 -4.50 -10.09
CA LEU A 187 16.79 -4.59 -11.40
C LEU A 187 18.31 -4.76 -11.28
N THR A 188 18.96 -3.96 -10.43
CA THR A 188 20.41 -4.05 -10.21
C THR A 188 20.82 -5.43 -9.69
N ARG A 189 20.05 -5.96 -8.72
CA ARG A 189 20.29 -7.30 -8.17
C ARG A 189 20.07 -8.38 -9.21
N PHE A 190 18.99 -8.30 -9.98
CA PHE A 190 18.70 -9.24 -11.06
C PHE A 190 19.84 -9.26 -12.10
N MET A 191 20.29 -8.08 -12.57
CA MET A 191 21.37 -7.98 -13.54
C MET A 191 22.68 -8.59 -13.02
N ARG A 192 23.01 -8.34 -11.75
CA ARG A 192 24.17 -8.94 -11.10
C ARG A 192 24.04 -10.46 -11.03
N ASP A 193 22.91 -10.95 -10.54
CA ASP A 193 22.70 -12.38 -10.32
C ASP A 193 22.67 -13.14 -11.67
N VAL A 194 22.12 -12.55 -12.74
CA VAL A 194 22.16 -13.09 -14.12
C VAL A 194 23.57 -13.07 -14.70
N ALA A 195 24.37 -12.04 -14.43
CA ALA A 195 25.77 -12.00 -14.86
C ALA A 195 26.63 -13.08 -14.19
N GLU A 196 26.28 -13.48 -12.96
CA GLU A 196 26.93 -14.58 -12.23
C GLU A 196 26.42 -15.96 -12.69
N GLU A 197 25.11 -16.08 -12.91
CA GLU A 197 24.45 -17.32 -13.33
C GLU A 197 23.39 -17.05 -14.41
N CYS A 198 23.79 -17.19 -15.68
CA CYS A 198 22.93 -16.93 -16.84
C CYS A 198 21.58 -17.66 -16.81
N LYS A 199 21.52 -18.85 -16.20
CA LYS A 199 20.30 -19.66 -16.10
C LYS A 199 19.19 -19.00 -15.28
N LEU A 200 19.53 -18.00 -14.46
CA LEU A 200 18.55 -17.27 -13.66
C LEU A 200 17.65 -16.37 -14.52
N SER A 201 18.09 -15.96 -15.72
CA SER A 201 17.24 -15.15 -16.62
C SER A 201 16.03 -15.93 -17.13
N THR A 202 16.15 -17.25 -17.28
CA THR A 202 15.06 -18.14 -17.73
C THR A 202 14.36 -18.83 -16.57
N SER A 203 14.74 -18.53 -15.32
CA SER A 203 14.17 -19.18 -14.15
C SER A 203 12.78 -18.62 -13.85
N PHE A 204 11.77 -19.47 -13.99
CA PHE A 204 10.37 -19.11 -13.75
C PHE A 204 10.18 -18.52 -12.35
N PHE A 205 9.49 -17.36 -12.26
CA PHE A 205 9.24 -16.60 -11.04
C PHE A 205 10.45 -16.04 -10.29
N TYR A 206 11.68 -16.15 -10.82
CA TYR A 206 12.86 -15.66 -10.08
C TYR A 206 12.79 -14.15 -9.83
N LEU A 207 12.48 -13.36 -10.86
CA LEU A 207 12.37 -11.90 -10.74
C LEU A 207 11.24 -11.49 -9.76
N ASP A 208 10.13 -12.20 -9.76
CA ASP A 208 9.00 -11.99 -8.86
C ASP A 208 9.39 -12.28 -7.40
N THR A 209 10.23 -13.29 -7.14
CA THR A 209 10.78 -13.51 -5.79
C THR A 209 11.73 -12.40 -5.35
N LEU A 210 12.48 -11.80 -6.27
CA LEU A 210 13.32 -10.63 -5.95
C LEU A 210 12.48 -9.41 -5.60
N ILE A 211 11.39 -9.18 -6.35
CA ILE A 211 10.42 -8.11 -6.07
C ILE A 211 9.80 -8.31 -4.68
N ALA A 212 9.38 -9.54 -4.39
CA ALA A 212 8.81 -9.90 -3.09
C ALA A 212 9.82 -9.69 -1.94
N ASP A 213 11.07 -10.13 -2.10
CA ASP A 213 12.14 -9.90 -1.11
C ASP A 213 12.41 -8.40 -0.89
N GLU A 214 12.44 -7.58 -1.94
CA GLU A 214 12.67 -6.14 -1.78
C GLU A 214 11.49 -5.42 -1.10
N ALA A 215 10.25 -5.82 -1.39
CA ALA A 215 9.07 -5.34 -0.69
C ALA A 215 9.15 -5.67 0.81
N MET A 216 9.51 -6.92 1.15
CA MET A 216 9.72 -7.37 2.53
C MET A 216 10.77 -6.52 3.26
N ARG A 217 11.93 -6.28 2.62
CA ARG A 217 13.01 -5.44 3.18
C ARG A 217 12.55 -4.00 3.41
N THR A 218 11.71 -3.47 2.52
CA THR A 218 11.17 -2.12 2.65
C THR A 218 10.26 -2.00 3.87
N TRP A 219 9.37 -2.96 4.10
CA TRP A 219 8.52 -2.96 5.30
C TRP A 219 9.30 -3.23 6.59
N GLN A 220 10.34 -4.07 6.56
CA GLN A 220 11.24 -4.25 7.71
C GLN A 220 11.84 -2.90 8.14
N LYS A 221 12.35 -2.12 7.18
CA LYS A 221 12.90 -0.79 7.44
C LYS A 221 11.84 0.16 7.98
N ASP A 222 10.63 0.15 7.42
CA ASP A 222 9.55 1.02 7.87
C ASP A 222 9.07 0.69 9.29
N ILE A 223 8.84 -0.60 9.59
CA ILE A 223 8.53 -1.07 10.94
C ILE A 223 9.62 -0.66 11.94
N ALA A 224 10.90 -0.76 11.57
CA ALA A 224 12.00 -0.34 12.43
C ALA A 224 12.01 1.18 12.70
N ARG A 225 11.66 2.01 11.71
CA ARG A 225 11.51 3.46 11.88
C ARG A 225 10.34 3.78 12.81
N LYS A 226 9.16 3.21 12.55
CA LYS A 226 7.95 3.42 13.37
C LYS A 226 8.13 2.93 14.80
N ARG A 227 8.85 1.82 15.00
CA ARG A 227 9.26 1.35 16.34
C ARG A 227 10.12 2.38 17.07
N THR A 228 11.09 2.99 16.38
CA THR A 228 11.94 4.03 16.97
C THR A 228 11.12 5.26 17.34
N ALA A 229 10.17 5.66 16.50
CA ALA A 229 9.22 6.73 16.81
C ALA A 229 8.39 6.41 18.07
N LEU A 230 7.81 5.21 18.16
CA LEU A 230 7.09 4.76 19.36
C LEU A 230 7.96 4.84 20.63
N LYS A 231 9.22 4.38 20.56
CA LYS A 231 10.15 4.47 21.70
C LYS A 231 10.43 5.91 22.12
N SER A 232 10.58 6.84 21.17
CA SER A 232 10.79 8.26 21.49
C SER A 232 9.56 8.89 22.16
N LEU A 233 8.36 8.48 21.74
CA LEU A 233 7.11 8.89 22.36
C LEU A 233 6.98 8.33 23.78
N ASP A 234 7.32 7.06 23.99
CA ASP A 234 7.32 6.42 25.32
C ASP A 234 8.16 7.19 26.34
N HIS A 235 9.37 7.63 25.97
CA HIS A 235 10.23 8.42 26.87
C HIS A 235 9.66 9.81 27.20
N THR A 236 8.89 10.40 26.31
CA THR A 236 8.31 11.74 26.51
C THR A 236 7.16 11.70 27.52
N VAL A 237 6.38 10.61 27.53
CA VAL A 237 5.24 10.42 28.43
C VAL A 237 5.66 10.22 29.89
N GLU A 238 6.82 9.61 30.15
CA GLU A 238 7.30 9.37 31.52
C GLU A 238 7.74 10.65 32.24
N HIS A 239 8.08 11.71 31.52
CA HIS A 239 8.76 12.89 32.07
C HIS A 239 7.99 14.22 31.98
N SER A 240 6.79 14.27 31.40
CA SER A 240 6.09 15.54 31.13
C SER A 240 4.59 15.55 31.45
N LYS A 241 4.04 16.76 31.65
CA LYS A 241 2.59 17.01 31.59
C LYS A 241 2.07 16.58 30.22
N VAL A 242 0.90 15.94 30.18
CA VAL A 242 0.26 15.44 28.96
C VAL A 242 0.32 16.48 27.83
N ASN A 243 1.10 16.20 26.79
CA ASN A 243 1.22 17.06 25.62
C ASN A 243 0.25 16.60 24.53
N ILE A 244 -0.63 17.49 24.08
CA ILE A 244 -1.60 17.24 23.00
C ILE A 244 -0.91 16.76 21.72
N GLN A 245 0.30 17.25 21.45
CA GLN A 245 1.09 16.85 20.28
C GLN A 245 1.43 15.34 20.29
N SER A 246 1.83 14.81 21.44
CA SER A 246 2.17 13.38 21.59
C SER A 246 0.96 12.48 21.35
N ILE A 247 -0.25 12.94 21.70
CA ILE A 247 -1.51 12.23 21.41
C ILE A 247 -1.75 12.17 19.89
N HIS A 248 -1.60 13.29 19.19
CA HIS A 248 -1.75 13.33 17.73
C HIS A 248 -0.73 12.43 17.02
N GLU A 249 0.52 12.44 17.48
CA GLU A 249 1.59 11.58 16.93
C GLU A 249 1.32 10.09 17.17
N LEU A 250 0.84 9.70 18.36
CA LEU A 250 0.43 8.32 18.63
C LEU A 250 -0.76 7.88 17.77
N HIS A 251 -1.76 8.75 17.54
CA HIS A 251 -2.86 8.43 16.64
C HIS A 251 -2.43 8.33 15.18
N ALA A 252 -1.52 9.19 14.73
CA ALA A 252 -0.92 9.06 13.40
C ALA A 252 -0.20 7.71 13.26
N LEU A 253 0.62 7.37 14.25
CA LEU A 253 1.33 6.10 14.30
C LEU A 253 0.39 4.88 14.34
N ALA A 254 -0.73 4.97 15.08
CA ALA A 254 -1.76 3.93 15.10
C ALA A 254 -2.37 3.70 13.70
N ARG A 255 -2.65 4.77 12.95
CA ARG A 255 -3.12 4.66 11.55
C ARG A 255 -2.07 3.99 10.67
N GLU A 256 -0.81 4.38 10.82
CA GLU A 256 0.30 3.77 10.06
C GLU A 256 0.44 2.28 10.35
N TRP A 257 0.29 1.83 11.61
CA TRP A 257 0.28 0.41 11.94
C TRP A 257 -0.89 -0.34 11.27
N HIS A 258 -2.06 0.27 11.19
CA HIS A 258 -3.21 -0.34 10.50
C HIS A 258 -2.98 -0.48 9.00
N ILE A 259 -2.38 0.53 8.36
CA ILE A 259 -2.02 0.47 6.93
C ILE A 259 -1.00 -0.64 6.70
N LEU A 260 0.05 -0.72 7.52
CA LEU A 260 1.04 -1.80 7.44
C LEU A 260 0.42 -3.19 7.65
N ALA A 261 -0.50 -3.34 8.60
CA ALA A 261 -1.17 -4.61 8.85
C ALA A 261 -1.98 -5.07 7.62
N ARG A 262 -2.68 -4.14 6.96
CA ARG A 262 -3.40 -4.41 5.71
C ARG A 262 -2.42 -4.82 4.60
N ASN A 263 -1.36 -4.05 4.37
CA ASN A 263 -0.36 -4.34 3.34
C ASN A 263 0.28 -5.72 3.53
N LEU A 264 0.63 -6.09 4.77
CA LEU A 264 1.18 -7.42 5.07
C LEU A 264 0.16 -8.55 4.84
N SER A 265 -1.13 -8.30 5.09
CA SER A 265 -2.19 -9.25 4.77
C SER A 265 -2.34 -9.45 3.26
N ASP A 266 -2.35 -8.37 2.48
CA ASP A 266 -2.45 -8.41 1.02
C ASP A 266 -1.24 -9.11 0.40
N TYR A 267 -0.05 -8.88 0.97
CA TYR A 267 1.20 -9.53 0.58
C TYR A 267 1.25 -11.01 0.97
N ALA A 268 0.74 -11.40 2.14
CA ALA A 268 0.62 -12.82 2.48
C ALA A 268 -0.23 -13.56 1.43
N ALA A 269 -1.36 -12.97 1.04
CA ALA A 269 -2.20 -13.49 -0.03
C ALA A 269 -1.50 -13.48 -1.41
N LEU A 270 -0.55 -12.57 -1.66
CA LEU A 270 0.26 -12.56 -2.89
C LEU A 270 1.27 -13.72 -2.89
N LEU A 271 1.92 -14.00 -1.75
CA LEU A 271 2.83 -15.13 -1.64
C LEU A 271 2.11 -16.48 -1.81
N ASP A 272 0.91 -16.61 -1.25
CA ASP A 272 0.10 -17.82 -1.45
C ASP A 272 -0.33 -17.97 -2.91
N PHE A 273 -0.63 -16.86 -3.58
CA PHE A 273 -0.85 -16.83 -5.03
C PHE A 273 0.39 -17.31 -5.81
N PHE A 274 1.59 -16.81 -5.51
CA PHE A 274 2.83 -17.27 -6.15
C PHE A 274 3.09 -18.77 -5.94
N LYS A 275 2.85 -19.28 -4.72
CA LYS A 275 2.96 -20.72 -4.44
C LYS A 275 1.96 -21.54 -5.27
N SER A 276 0.73 -21.07 -5.39
CA SER A 276 -0.30 -21.76 -6.19
C SER A 276 0.07 -21.75 -7.68
N ALA A 277 0.48 -20.59 -8.20
CA ALA A 277 0.85 -20.41 -9.60
C ALA A 277 2.09 -21.25 -9.95
N SER A 278 3.14 -21.20 -9.12
CA SER A 278 4.36 -21.98 -9.34
C SER A 278 4.10 -23.49 -9.29
N SER A 279 3.29 -23.95 -8.34
CA SER A 279 2.92 -25.37 -8.25
C SER A 279 2.23 -25.86 -9.52
N ARG A 280 1.24 -25.11 -10.04
CA ARG A 280 0.52 -25.45 -11.27
C ARG A 280 1.45 -25.42 -12.49
N TYR A 281 2.30 -24.40 -12.60
CA TYR A 281 3.31 -24.32 -13.65
C TYR A 281 4.21 -25.55 -13.66
N PHE A 282 4.75 -25.96 -12.51
CA PHE A 282 5.62 -27.14 -12.45
C PHE A 282 4.89 -28.45 -12.75
N ILE A 283 3.62 -28.58 -12.35
CA ILE A 283 2.82 -29.76 -12.73
C ILE A 283 2.70 -29.84 -14.25
N ALA A 284 2.37 -28.73 -14.90
CA ALA A 284 2.25 -28.66 -16.37
C ALA A 284 3.60 -28.86 -17.10
N SER A 285 4.67 -28.27 -16.58
CA SER A 285 6.02 -28.42 -17.14
C SER A 285 6.56 -29.84 -16.97
N SER A 286 6.25 -30.51 -15.85
CA SER A 286 6.71 -31.89 -15.62
C SER A 286 6.16 -32.91 -16.61
N ALA A 287 4.99 -32.64 -17.21
CA ALA A 287 4.43 -33.47 -18.28
C ALA A 287 5.29 -33.45 -19.56
N HIS A 288 6.15 -32.44 -19.73
CA HIS A 288 7.03 -32.26 -20.90
C HIS A 288 8.44 -32.87 -20.72
N GLY A 289 8.68 -33.66 -19.66
CA GLY A 289 9.94 -34.41 -19.50
C GLY A 289 11.16 -33.59 -19.06
N GLY A 290 10.96 -32.34 -18.62
CA GLY A 290 12.04 -31.50 -18.09
C GLY A 290 12.43 -31.86 -16.65
N SER A 291 13.73 -32.06 -16.38
CA SER A 291 14.28 -32.21 -15.03
C SER A 291 14.26 -30.87 -14.28
N THR A 292 13.10 -30.48 -13.74
CA THR A 292 12.85 -29.18 -13.07
C THR A 292 12.89 -29.25 -11.53
N THR A 293 13.27 -30.40 -10.97
CA THR A 293 13.15 -30.69 -9.53
C THR A 293 13.96 -29.73 -8.64
N GLN A 294 15.17 -29.35 -9.06
CA GLN A 294 16.04 -28.47 -8.26
C GLN A 294 15.51 -27.03 -8.21
N THR A 295 15.16 -26.45 -9.36
CA THR A 295 14.59 -25.09 -9.45
C THR A 295 13.29 -24.98 -8.66
N LYS A 296 12.44 -26.01 -8.73
CA LYS A 296 11.21 -26.10 -7.94
C LYS A 296 11.49 -26.06 -6.44
N ALA A 297 12.46 -26.83 -5.96
CA ALA A 297 12.80 -26.86 -4.53
C ALA A 297 13.36 -25.51 -4.05
N MET A 298 14.23 -24.87 -4.84
CA MET A 298 14.79 -23.55 -4.52
C MET A 298 13.72 -22.45 -4.47
N LEU A 299 12.80 -22.43 -5.45
CA LEU A 299 11.69 -21.47 -5.48
C LEU A 299 10.74 -21.70 -4.31
N SER A 300 10.37 -22.95 -4.01
CA SER A 300 9.52 -23.29 -2.86
C SER A 300 10.14 -22.82 -1.55
N GLY A 301 11.42 -23.12 -1.34
CA GLY A 301 12.14 -22.69 -0.14
C GLY A 301 12.19 -21.16 0.02
N SER A 302 12.40 -20.43 -1.09
CA SER A 302 12.41 -18.97 -1.09
C SER A 302 11.03 -18.38 -0.75
N LEU A 303 9.95 -18.92 -1.35
CA LEU A 303 8.58 -18.49 -1.05
C LEU A 303 8.13 -18.87 0.37
N GLU A 304 8.58 -20.00 0.90
CA GLU A 304 8.35 -20.41 2.29
C GLU A 304 9.06 -19.48 3.28
N TYR A 305 10.32 -19.12 3.00
CA TYR A 305 11.06 -18.13 3.76
C TYR A 305 10.36 -16.77 3.78
N LEU A 306 9.93 -16.27 2.62
CA LEU A 306 9.20 -15.00 2.51
C LEU A 306 7.87 -15.04 3.26
N ALA A 307 7.12 -16.15 3.17
CA ALA A 307 5.84 -16.32 3.87
C ALA A 307 6.03 -16.42 5.39
N SER A 308 7.10 -17.07 5.85
CA SER A 308 7.48 -17.09 7.26
C SER A 308 7.84 -15.67 7.75
N SER A 309 8.67 -14.97 7.00
CA SER A 309 9.09 -13.59 7.31
C SER A 309 7.91 -12.63 7.36
N CYS A 310 6.96 -12.74 6.42
CA CYS A 310 5.72 -11.97 6.41
C CYS A 310 4.92 -12.18 7.70
N ARG A 311 4.76 -13.43 8.15
CA ARG A 311 4.05 -13.75 9.39
C ARG A 311 4.76 -13.14 10.59
N SER A 312 6.09 -13.23 10.66
CA SER A 312 6.87 -12.58 11.72
C SER A 312 6.68 -11.06 11.75
N LEU A 313 6.65 -10.39 10.60
CA LEU A 313 6.36 -8.96 10.53
C LEU A 313 4.93 -8.63 10.96
N ALA A 314 3.94 -9.42 10.55
CA ALA A 314 2.55 -9.23 10.96
C ALA A 314 2.39 -9.32 12.49
N TYR A 315 3.09 -10.27 13.13
CA TYR A 315 3.14 -10.35 14.60
C TYR A 315 3.78 -9.11 15.23
N LEU A 316 4.89 -8.61 14.69
CA LEU A 316 5.53 -7.39 15.19
C LEU A 316 4.63 -6.15 15.04
N VAL A 317 3.96 -5.99 13.90
CA VAL A 317 3.01 -4.89 13.67
C VAL A 317 1.84 -4.98 14.65
N SER A 318 1.31 -6.18 14.90
CA SER A 318 0.26 -6.40 15.89
C SER A 318 0.69 -6.00 17.31
N ASP A 319 1.89 -6.42 17.74
CA ASP A 319 2.45 -6.06 19.05
C ASP A 319 2.65 -4.54 19.20
N TYR A 320 3.28 -3.89 18.21
CA TYR A 320 3.49 -2.44 18.27
C TYR A 320 2.20 -1.64 18.16
N SER A 321 1.21 -2.12 17.40
CA SER A 321 -0.13 -1.54 17.35
C SER A 321 -0.81 -1.63 18.73
N GLY A 322 -0.77 -2.80 19.37
CA GLY A 322 -1.28 -3.01 20.72
C GLY A 322 -0.61 -2.09 21.75
N ARG A 323 0.73 -1.98 21.70
CA ARG A 323 1.49 -1.04 22.54
C ARG A 323 1.10 0.42 22.32
N THR A 324 0.99 0.84 21.06
CA THR A 324 0.58 2.21 20.69
C THR A 324 -0.81 2.51 21.27
N LYS A 325 -1.75 1.58 21.16
CA LYS A 325 -3.09 1.71 21.75
C LYS A 325 -3.03 1.86 23.27
N THR A 326 -2.29 1.00 23.97
CA THR A 326 -2.12 1.10 25.43
C THR A 326 -1.54 2.45 25.85
N ARG A 327 -0.64 3.04 25.05
CA ARG A 327 -0.10 4.39 25.33
C ARG A 327 -1.11 5.51 25.14
N ILE A 328 -1.93 5.44 24.08
CA ILE A 328 -3.04 6.37 23.88
C ILE A 328 -4.00 6.31 25.07
N ASP A 329 -4.39 5.10 25.49
CA ASP A 329 -5.30 4.89 26.63
C ASP A 329 -4.69 5.46 27.93
N LEU A 330 -3.41 5.21 28.19
CA LEU A 330 -2.70 5.76 29.35
C LEU A 330 -2.71 7.30 29.36
N LEU A 331 -2.39 7.94 28.22
CA LEU A 331 -2.41 9.40 28.12
C LEU A 331 -3.80 9.98 28.34
N TYR A 332 -4.83 9.32 27.84
CA TYR A 332 -6.21 9.72 28.06
C TYR A 332 -6.58 9.68 29.55
N HIS A 333 -6.19 8.61 30.25
CA HIS A 333 -6.41 8.51 31.69
C HIS A 333 -5.64 9.57 32.49
N LEU A 334 -4.39 9.86 32.13
CA LEU A 334 -3.60 10.92 32.77
C LEU A 334 -4.18 12.32 32.52
N ALA A 335 -4.70 12.57 31.32
CA ALA A 335 -5.38 13.82 30.99
C ALA A 335 -6.61 14.03 31.88
N ASN A 336 -7.47 13.01 31.95
CA ASN A 336 -8.68 13.04 32.79
C ASN A 336 -8.35 13.19 34.29
N GLN A 337 -7.28 12.56 34.76
CA GLN A 337 -6.82 12.71 36.14
C GLN A 337 -6.36 14.15 36.42
N THR A 338 -5.60 14.76 35.51
CA THR A 338 -5.14 16.14 35.62
C THR A 338 -6.32 17.12 35.63
N GLU A 339 -7.30 16.90 34.75
CA GLU A 339 -8.53 17.71 34.71
C GLU A 339 -9.33 17.56 36.01
N SER A 340 -9.49 16.34 36.51
CA SER A 340 -10.17 16.07 37.78
C SER A 340 -9.47 16.73 38.98
N GLN A 341 -8.14 16.79 38.98
CA GLN A 341 -7.39 17.52 40.01
C GLN A 341 -7.62 19.03 39.90
N SER A 342 -7.57 19.60 38.70
CA SER A 342 -7.80 21.03 38.48
C SER A 342 -9.22 21.46 38.87
N THR A 343 -10.24 20.65 38.57
CA THR A 343 -11.63 20.92 38.97
C THR A 343 -11.81 20.82 40.48
N ARG A 344 -11.12 19.88 41.13
CA ARG A 344 -11.08 19.79 42.59
C ARG A 344 -10.43 21.02 43.22
N GLU A 345 -9.29 21.46 42.72
CA GLU A 345 -8.60 22.67 43.20
C GLU A 345 -9.48 23.92 43.01
N LEU A 346 -10.15 24.04 41.87
CA LEU A 346 -11.09 25.12 41.60
C LEU A 346 -12.29 25.09 42.57
N ALA A 347 -12.83 23.91 42.87
CA ALA A 347 -13.90 23.75 43.85
C ALA A 347 -13.44 24.10 45.27
N GLU A 348 -12.20 23.74 45.64
CA GLU A 348 -11.61 24.11 46.93
C GLU A 348 -11.39 25.64 47.04
N LEU A 349 -10.93 26.29 45.97
CA LEU A 349 -10.77 27.75 45.91
C LEU A 349 -12.13 28.46 45.99
N ALA A 350 -13.11 28.02 45.22
CA ALA A 350 -14.48 28.55 45.28
C ALA A 350 -15.11 28.39 46.68
N ARG A 351 -14.81 27.28 47.38
CA ARG A 351 -15.25 27.05 48.76
C ARG A 351 -14.60 28.04 49.73
N GLN A 352 -13.31 28.34 49.57
CA GLN A 352 -12.61 29.34 50.39
C GLN A 352 -13.15 30.75 50.15
N ASP A 353 -13.37 31.13 48.89
CA ASP A 353 -13.95 32.41 48.51
C ASP A 353 -15.36 32.59 49.09
N SER A 354 -16.18 31.53 49.05
CA SER A 354 -17.52 31.55 49.66
C SER A 354 -17.46 31.76 51.18
N ALA A 355 -16.50 31.15 51.87
CA ALA A 355 -16.31 31.33 53.30
C ALA A 355 -15.80 32.74 53.66
N ALA A 356 -14.87 33.28 52.86
CA ALA A 356 -14.38 34.64 53.01
C ALA A 356 -15.50 35.67 52.80
N MET A 357 -16.31 35.49 51.74
CA MET A 357 -17.47 36.33 51.44
C MET A 357 -18.49 36.31 52.59
N LEU A 358 -18.80 35.13 53.15
CA LEU A 358 -19.67 35.00 54.30
C LEU A 358 -19.11 35.75 55.53
N THR A 359 -17.81 35.66 55.76
CA THR A 359 -17.14 36.37 56.86
C THR A 359 -17.21 37.88 56.68
N ILE A 360 -16.94 38.39 55.47
CA ILE A 360 -17.07 39.82 55.14
C ILE A 360 -18.51 40.29 55.35
N ALA A 361 -19.50 39.54 54.86
CA ALA A 361 -20.91 39.87 55.04
C ALA A 361 -21.33 39.89 56.52
N ALA A 362 -20.86 38.92 57.32
CA ALA A 362 -21.14 38.90 58.75
C ALA A 362 -20.52 40.09 59.48
N VAL A 363 -19.26 40.43 59.15
CA VAL A 363 -18.55 41.59 59.72
C VAL A 363 -19.27 42.88 59.35
N THR A 364 -19.65 43.09 58.08
CA THR A 364 -20.38 44.30 57.67
C THR A 364 -21.73 44.42 58.37
N LEU A 365 -22.49 43.32 58.50
CA LEU A 365 -23.76 43.31 59.22
C LEU A 365 -23.60 43.64 60.71
N LEU A 366 -22.50 43.22 61.35
CA LEU A 366 -22.22 43.53 62.75
C LEU A 366 -21.83 45.00 62.95
N PHE A 367 -21.00 45.56 62.06
CA PHE A 367 -20.49 46.92 62.20
C PHE A 367 -21.38 48.01 61.59
N LEU A 368 -22.32 47.65 60.69
CA LEU A 368 -23.26 48.62 60.12
C LEU A 368 -24.07 49.35 61.21
N PRO A 369 -24.77 48.67 62.13
CA PRO A 369 -25.55 49.34 63.17
C PRO A 369 -24.69 50.22 64.08
N GLY A 370 -23.48 49.75 64.43
CA GLY A 370 -22.54 50.47 65.28
C GLY A 370 -22.02 51.76 64.64
N THR A 371 -21.70 51.72 63.34
CA THR A 371 -21.28 52.92 62.59
C THR A 371 -22.42 53.92 62.44
N PHE A 372 -23.66 53.48 62.22
CA PHE A 372 -24.84 54.36 62.22
C PHE A 372 -25.07 55.08 63.56
N ILE A 373 -24.82 54.40 64.69
CA ILE A 373 -24.94 55.01 66.03
C ILE A 373 -23.77 55.97 66.31
N ALA A 374 -22.55 55.60 65.93
CA ALA A 374 -21.33 56.36 66.22
C ALA A 374 -21.19 57.67 65.40
N VAL A 375 -21.79 57.75 64.21
CA VAL A 375 -21.80 59.00 63.39
C VAL A 375 -22.87 59.99 63.88
N ARG A 376 -23.82 59.56 64.71
CA ARG A 376 -24.92 60.39 65.21
C ARG A 376 -24.56 61.57 66.15
N PRO A 377 -23.41 61.66 66.85
CA PRO A 377 -23.16 62.81 67.73
C PRO A 377 -22.78 64.11 67.01
N LEU A 378 -22.36 64.05 65.74
CA LEU A 378 -21.76 65.22 65.08
C LEU A 378 -22.74 66.18 64.38
N ILE A 379 -24.03 65.86 64.32
CA ILE A 379 -25.04 66.75 63.68
C ILE A 379 -26.20 67.09 64.64
N PHE A 380 -26.45 66.30 65.68
CA PHE A 380 -27.56 66.56 66.60
C PHE A 380 -27.23 67.54 67.73
N GLN A 381 -25.95 67.84 67.97
CA GLN A 381 -25.57 68.75 69.05
C GLN A 381 -25.79 70.24 68.70
N ASP A 382 -25.84 70.60 67.41
CA ASP A 382 -26.20 71.97 66.97
C ASP A 382 -27.71 72.22 66.92
N PHE A 383 -28.55 71.18 67.02
CA PHE A 383 -30.02 71.34 66.97
C PHE A 383 -30.70 71.28 68.35
N LEU A 384 -30.02 70.77 69.39
CA LEU A 384 -30.61 70.63 70.73
C LEU A 384 -30.35 71.82 71.66
N GLU A 385 -29.45 72.74 71.33
CA GLU A 385 -29.17 73.95 72.14
C GLU A 385 -30.05 75.17 71.81
N CYS A 386 -31.00 75.08 70.87
CA CYS A 386 -31.90 76.19 70.52
C CYS A 386 -33.27 76.17 71.23
N HIS A 387 -33.50 75.31 72.22
CA HIS A 387 -34.74 75.33 72.99
C HIS A 387 -34.52 75.04 74.49
N LEU A 388 -33.74 75.90 75.14
CA LEU A 388 -33.80 76.11 76.59
C LEU A 388 -33.92 77.60 76.90
#